data_AF-A0AAF0E9D5-F1
#
_entry.id   AF-A0AAF0E9D5-F1
#
_cell.length_a   1.000
_cell.length_b   1.000
_cell.length_c   1.000
_cell.angle_alpha   90.00
_cell.angle_beta   90.00
_cell.angle_gamma   90.00
#
_symmetry.space_group_name_H-M   'P 1'
#
loop_
_entity.id
_entity.type
_entity.pdbx_description
1 polymer ?
#
loop_
_entity_poly.entity_id
_entity_poly.type
_entity_poly.pdbx_seq_one_letter_code
_entity_poly.pdbx_strand_id
1 'polypeptide(L)'
;MSTYFDTLRTGISTSEFIEATEGVVKLFDLLGSTAFAVVQNDMNGNIKLLVKNEGQPGDKKRTATEGLLWLLRIMVRPIFTLAMKACPYRKDFYAKLGPSEESVRTHLQTWLAALENIVATMQQFFDYLRIDLCTDDRTRAFSEEVACGSQAGVPARGIISFKMGILDIVPVGVVSGKDVYKVFDYARENHFAIPAFNVTTSSVVNSALEAARDSKSPVILQVSQGGAAYFAGKGLANDKQQASIAGATAAAHYIRSVAPSYGVPVILHSDHCAKKLLPWFDGMLAADEEHYAKFGEPLFSSHMLDLSEEPKEENIKICLEYLKRMAKIGIWLEMEIGITGGEEDGVNNEHVHNSALYTQPEDIWDIYKTFSEVTPNFSIAAAFGNVHGVYKPGNVVLRPELLKMHQDYVRDQLKTDKENPVFLVFHGGSGSEKHEIATAVDNGVIKMNVDTDTQFAYLEGIRDFILNKKDYLMTQVGNPEGADKPNKKQYDPRVWVREGEKTMSKRCQIAFDDLKSSNKL
;
A
#
# COMPACT_ATOMS: atom_id res chain seq x y z
N MET A 1 9.74 25.57 -24.35
CA MET A 1 8.41 25.07 -24.77
C MET A 1 8.18 25.10 -26.28
N SER A 2 8.70 26.08 -27.06
CA SER A 2 8.41 26.18 -28.51
C SER A 2 9.08 25.13 -29.41
N THR A 3 10.16 24.47 -29.01
CA THR A 3 10.82 23.39 -29.80
C THR A 3 10.28 22.01 -29.48
N TYR A 4 9.45 21.88 -28.44
CA TYR A 4 8.95 20.61 -27.90
C TYR A 4 7.66 20.14 -28.58
N PHE A 5 6.89 21.09 -29.15
CA PHE A 5 5.66 20.81 -29.89
C PHE A 5 5.88 20.48 -31.37
N ASP A 6 7.05 20.77 -31.94
CA ASP A 6 7.32 20.58 -33.37
C ASP A 6 7.59 19.11 -33.72
N THR A 7 8.25 18.35 -32.83
CA THR A 7 8.57 16.92 -33.05
C THR A 7 7.32 16.04 -33.05
N LEU A 8 6.31 16.41 -32.24
CA LEU A 8 5.05 15.67 -32.10
C LEU A 8 4.13 15.79 -33.32
N ARG A 9 4.27 16.86 -34.11
CA ARG A 9 3.51 17.05 -35.37
C ARG A 9 4.09 16.31 -36.56
N THR A 10 5.36 15.92 -36.51
CA THR A 10 6.07 15.34 -37.66
C THR A 10 6.20 13.83 -37.62
N GLY A 11 5.92 13.20 -36.46
CA GLY A 11 6.17 11.80 -36.11
C GLY A 11 7.61 11.31 -36.36
N ILE A 12 7.85 10.03 -36.07
CA ILE A 12 9.19 9.42 -36.14
C ILE A 12 9.46 9.04 -37.60
N SER A 13 10.66 9.37 -38.10
CA SER A 13 11.06 8.99 -39.45
C SER A 13 11.19 7.47 -39.56
N THR A 14 10.57 6.86 -40.57
CA THR A 14 10.74 5.43 -40.87
C THR A 14 12.23 5.07 -41.04
N SER A 15 13.04 5.98 -41.58
CA SER A 15 14.49 5.75 -41.75
C SER A 15 15.24 5.64 -40.42
N GLU A 16 14.93 6.52 -39.45
CA GLU A 16 15.55 6.51 -38.12
C GLU A 16 15.11 5.27 -37.33
N PHE A 17 13.84 4.85 -37.50
CA PHE A 17 13.32 3.64 -36.89
C PHE A 17 13.97 2.37 -37.46
N ILE A 18 14.14 2.28 -38.78
CA ILE A 18 14.84 1.16 -39.42
C ILE A 18 16.29 1.10 -38.93
N GLU A 19 17.01 2.24 -38.91
CA GLU A 19 18.40 2.30 -38.45
C GLU A 19 18.54 1.85 -36.98
N ALA A 20 17.63 2.29 -36.11
CA ALA A 20 17.60 1.86 -34.71
C ALA A 20 17.32 0.35 -34.58
N THR A 21 16.39 -0.17 -35.39
CA THR A 21 16.00 -1.59 -35.37
C THR A 21 17.16 -2.47 -35.89
N GLU A 22 17.86 -2.05 -36.94
CA GLU A 22 19.08 -2.71 -37.43
C GLU A 22 20.20 -2.69 -36.38
N GLY A 23 20.34 -1.60 -35.62
CA GLY A 23 21.28 -1.51 -34.50
C GLY A 23 21.02 -2.56 -33.42
N VAL A 24 19.74 -2.82 -33.10
CA VAL A 24 19.34 -3.85 -32.14
C VAL A 24 19.59 -5.27 -32.69
N VAL A 25 19.35 -5.51 -33.99
CA VAL A 25 19.68 -6.80 -34.62
C VAL A 25 21.18 -7.08 -34.55
N LYS A 26 22.02 -6.07 -34.84
CA LYS A 26 23.48 -6.17 -34.72
C LYS A 26 23.93 -6.43 -33.28
N LEU A 27 23.23 -5.87 -32.29
CA LEU A 27 23.49 -6.19 -30.89
C LEU A 27 23.24 -7.68 -30.59
N PHE A 28 22.18 -8.27 -31.15
CA PHE A 28 21.93 -9.70 -31.00
C PHE A 28 23.00 -10.58 -31.68
N ASP A 29 23.54 -10.14 -32.82
CA ASP A 29 24.68 -10.83 -33.46
C ASP A 29 25.92 -10.82 -32.56
N LEU A 30 26.20 -9.68 -31.91
CA LEU A 30 27.30 -9.54 -30.96
C LEU A 30 27.13 -10.41 -29.71
N LEU A 31 25.90 -10.67 -29.27
CA LEU A 31 25.61 -11.56 -28.15
C LEU A 31 25.81 -13.05 -28.50
N GLY A 32 25.86 -13.41 -29.79
CA GLY A 32 26.31 -14.71 -30.29
C GLY A 32 25.48 -15.93 -29.84
N SER A 33 24.24 -15.73 -29.38
CA SER A 33 23.37 -16.80 -28.90
C SER A 33 22.38 -17.23 -29.98
N THR A 34 22.34 -18.53 -30.27
CA THR A 34 21.38 -19.13 -31.23
C THR A 34 19.92 -18.94 -30.81
N ALA A 35 19.66 -18.65 -29.53
CA ALA A 35 18.33 -18.34 -29.03
C ALA A 35 17.75 -17.04 -29.63
N PHE A 36 18.61 -16.10 -30.09
CA PHE A 36 18.16 -14.86 -30.70
C PHE A 36 17.88 -15.00 -32.20
N ALA A 37 18.27 -16.11 -32.84
CA ALA A 37 18.10 -16.30 -34.28
C ALA A 37 16.62 -16.16 -34.72
N VAL A 38 15.68 -16.62 -33.90
CA VAL A 38 14.24 -16.49 -34.18
C VAL A 38 13.79 -15.03 -34.15
N VAL A 39 14.27 -14.27 -33.16
CA VAL A 39 13.96 -12.83 -33.00
C VAL A 39 14.60 -12.01 -34.11
N GLN A 40 15.85 -12.30 -34.44
CA GLN A 40 16.57 -11.64 -35.53
C GLN A 40 15.92 -11.92 -36.89
N ASN A 41 15.48 -13.15 -37.14
CA ASN A 41 14.77 -13.49 -38.37
C ASN A 41 13.44 -12.74 -38.48
N ASP A 42 12.70 -12.61 -37.38
CA ASP A 42 11.44 -11.85 -37.34
C ASP A 42 11.67 -10.35 -37.56
N MET A 43 12.63 -9.75 -36.84
CA MET A 43 13.01 -8.34 -37.01
C MET A 43 13.52 -8.04 -38.41
N ASN A 44 14.38 -8.88 -38.97
CA ASN A 44 14.87 -8.73 -40.34
C ASN A 44 13.75 -8.93 -41.38
N GLY A 45 12.79 -9.81 -41.11
CA GLY A 45 11.59 -9.98 -41.94
C GLY A 45 10.74 -8.70 -41.96
N ASN A 46 10.53 -8.11 -40.78
CA ASN A 46 9.76 -6.87 -40.62
C ASN A 46 10.48 -5.65 -41.20
N ILE A 47 11.80 -5.52 -41.02
CA ILE A 47 12.62 -4.49 -41.69
C ILE A 47 12.47 -4.63 -43.21
N LYS A 48 12.56 -5.84 -43.76
CA LYS A 48 12.38 -6.07 -45.21
C LYS A 48 10.98 -5.67 -45.68
N LEU A 49 9.93 -5.93 -44.89
CA LEU A 49 8.56 -5.53 -45.21
C LEU A 49 8.40 -4.00 -45.15
N LEU A 50 8.98 -3.33 -44.16
CA LEU A 50 8.97 -1.88 -44.03
C LEU A 50 9.72 -1.20 -45.19
N VAL A 51 10.93 -1.69 -45.52
CA VAL A 51 11.71 -1.21 -46.67
C VAL A 51 10.98 -1.45 -47.99
N LYS A 52 10.28 -2.59 -48.14
CA LYS A 52 9.53 -2.92 -49.36
C LYS A 52 8.26 -2.09 -49.52
N ASN A 53 7.56 -1.79 -48.43
CA ASN A 53 6.28 -1.08 -48.44
C ASN A 53 6.45 0.46 -48.38
N GLU A 54 7.60 0.97 -47.89
CA GLU A 54 7.81 2.40 -47.66
C GLU A 54 8.97 3.04 -48.45
N GLY A 55 9.78 2.26 -49.20
CA GLY A 55 10.85 2.77 -50.06
C GLY A 55 12.25 2.67 -49.44
N GLN A 56 13.29 2.90 -50.26
CA GLN A 56 14.69 2.85 -49.83
C GLN A 56 15.08 4.05 -48.94
N PRO A 57 16.13 3.92 -48.09
CA PRO A 57 16.62 5.02 -47.27
C PRO A 57 16.92 6.27 -48.14
N GLY A 58 16.21 7.37 -47.88
CA GLY A 58 16.39 8.65 -48.59
C GLY A 58 15.14 9.26 -49.23
N ASP A 59 14.01 8.56 -49.27
CA ASP A 59 12.74 9.13 -49.77
C ASP A 59 12.00 9.99 -48.71
N LYS A 60 11.22 10.97 -49.19
CA LYS A 60 10.60 12.05 -48.39
C LYS A 60 9.92 11.58 -47.09
N LYS A 61 10.07 12.37 -46.00
CA LYS A 61 9.45 12.20 -44.67
C LYS A 61 8.01 11.67 -44.77
N ARG A 62 7.79 10.44 -44.30
CA ARG A 62 6.47 9.86 -44.04
C ARG A 62 6.39 9.42 -42.58
N THR A 63 5.22 9.60 -41.99
CA THR A 63 4.94 9.40 -40.57
C THR A 63 4.45 7.97 -40.34
N ALA A 64 5.13 7.23 -39.47
CA ALA A 64 4.76 5.88 -39.05
C ALA A 64 3.29 5.76 -38.59
N THR A 65 2.51 4.87 -39.21
CA THR A 65 1.13 4.52 -38.79
C THR A 65 1.05 3.12 -38.14
N GLU A 66 -0.16 2.76 -37.67
CA GLU A 66 -0.59 1.63 -36.81
C GLU A 66 0.17 0.28 -36.91
N GLY A 67 0.84 -0.04 -38.02
CA GLY A 67 1.69 -1.22 -38.14
C GLY A 67 2.84 -1.25 -37.11
N LEU A 68 3.32 -0.08 -36.68
CA LEU A 68 4.37 0.06 -35.66
C LEU A 68 3.89 -0.26 -34.23
N LEU A 69 2.61 -0.02 -33.94
CA LEU A 69 1.97 -0.40 -32.66
C LEU A 69 1.77 -1.92 -32.54
N TRP A 70 1.62 -2.62 -33.66
CA TRP A 70 1.55 -4.08 -33.69
C TRP A 70 2.90 -4.73 -33.42
N LEU A 71 3.99 -4.20 -34.01
CA LEU A 71 5.36 -4.65 -33.77
C LEU A 71 5.76 -4.48 -32.29
N LEU A 72 5.44 -3.33 -31.68
CA LEU A 72 5.80 -3.02 -30.28
C LEU A 72 5.12 -3.95 -29.26
N ARG A 73 3.85 -4.32 -29.49
CA ARG A 73 3.07 -5.15 -28.56
C ARG A 73 3.52 -6.61 -28.52
N ILE A 74 4.04 -7.14 -29.63
CA ILE A 74 4.47 -8.54 -29.74
C ILE A 74 5.97 -8.69 -29.50
N MET A 75 6.81 -7.70 -29.83
CA MET A 75 8.25 -7.82 -29.67
C MET A 75 8.74 -7.56 -28.24
N VAL A 76 8.27 -6.53 -27.55
CA VAL A 76 8.96 -6.03 -26.33
C VAL A 76 8.91 -7.03 -25.17
N ARG A 77 7.74 -7.62 -24.86
CA ARG A 77 7.60 -8.52 -23.70
C ARG A 77 8.32 -9.87 -23.88
N PRO A 78 8.20 -10.57 -25.02
CA PRO A 78 8.92 -11.82 -25.25
C PRO A 78 10.43 -11.60 -25.37
N ILE A 79 10.88 -10.53 -26.04
CA ILE A 79 12.30 -10.22 -26.21
C ILE A 79 12.94 -9.88 -24.87
N PHE A 80 12.33 -9.05 -24.02
CA PHE A 80 12.88 -8.75 -22.70
C PHE A 80 12.93 -10.00 -21.80
N THR A 81 11.88 -10.82 -21.85
CA THR A 81 11.81 -12.05 -21.06
C THR A 81 12.87 -13.07 -21.51
N LEU A 82 13.13 -13.16 -22.81
CA LEU A 82 14.15 -14.05 -23.37
C LEU A 82 15.57 -13.50 -23.19
N ALA A 83 15.77 -12.19 -23.32
CA ALA A 83 17.03 -11.51 -23.07
C ALA A 83 17.48 -11.63 -21.61
N MET A 84 16.55 -11.47 -20.65
CA MET A 84 16.83 -11.69 -19.22
C MET A 84 17.21 -13.13 -18.90
N LYS A 85 16.68 -14.11 -19.65
CA LYS A 85 17.04 -15.53 -19.51
C LYS A 85 18.34 -15.92 -20.22
N ALA A 86 18.75 -15.16 -21.24
CA ALA A 86 19.94 -15.42 -22.05
C ALA A 86 21.18 -14.62 -21.61
N CYS A 87 21.06 -13.73 -20.63
CA CYS A 87 22.19 -12.99 -20.04
C CYS A 87 23.21 -13.96 -19.41
N PRO A 88 24.46 -14.02 -19.91
CA PRO A 88 25.52 -14.81 -19.31
C PRO A 88 25.83 -14.35 -17.88
N TYR A 89 26.39 -15.25 -17.07
CA TYR A 89 26.92 -14.89 -15.75
C TYR A 89 27.95 -13.75 -15.90
N ARG A 90 27.91 -12.75 -15.00
CA ARG A 90 28.65 -11.47 -15.11
C ARG A 90 30.13 -11.63 -15.46
N LYS A 91 30.78 -12.69 -14.99
CA LYS A 91 32.21 -12.95 -15.24
C LYS A 91 32.53 -13.27 -16.71
N ASP A 92 31.59 -13.89 -17.43
CA ASP A 92 31.78 -14.37 -18.80
C ASP A 92 31.24 -13.37 -19.85
N PHE A 93 30.48 -12.38 -19.40
CA PHE A 93 29.86 -11.34 -20.22
C PHE A 93 30.89 -10.38 -20.83
N TYR A 94 31.88 -9.92 -20.06
CA TYR A 94 32.87 -8.95 -20.52
C TYR A 94 33.88 -9.53 -21.52
N ALA A 95 34.26 -10.80 -21.36
CA ALA A 95 35.21 -11.46 -22.26
C ALA A 95 34.64 -11.69 -23.68
N LYS A 96 33.31 -11.68 -23.83
CA LYS A 96 32.63 -11.87 -25.13
C LYS A 96 32.40 -10.57 -25.91
N LEU A 97 32.38 -9.43 -25.23
CA LEU A 97 32.00 -8.14 -25.84
C LEU A 97 33.18 -7.35 -26.43
N GLY A 98 34.43 -7.73 -26.15
CA GLY A 98 35.60 -7.11 -26.74
C GLY A 98 36.89 -7.38 -25.94
N PRO A 99 38.06 -7.07 -26.51
CA PRO A 99 39.36 -7.43 -25.91
C PRO A 99 39.75 -6.55 -24.71
N SER A 100 39.09 -5.40 -24.49
CA SER A 100 39.35 -4.54 -23.33
C SER A 100 38.05 -4.06 -22.66
N GLU A 101 38.03 -4.13 -21.32
CA GLU A 101 36.92 -3.68 -20.47
C GLU A 101 36.56 -2.20 -20.71
N GLU A 102 37.57 -1.38 -21.00
CA GLU A 102 37.40 0.05 -21.29
C GLU A 102 36.59 0.29 -22.57
N SER A 103 36.88 -0.43 -23.67
CA SER A 103 36.10 -0.27 -24.91
C SER A 103 34.69 -0.81 -24.78
N VAL A 104 34.50 -1.91 -24.04
CA VAL A 104 33.16 -2.47 -23.77
C VAL A 104 32.33 -1.51 -22.94
N ARG A 105 32.95 -0.84 -21.95
CA ARG A 105 32.29 0.14 -21.09
C ARG A 105 31.87 1.39 -21.88
N THR A 106 32.71 1.88 -22.80
CA THR A 106 32.36 2.99 -23.68
C THR A 106 31.16 2.63 -24.57
N HIS A 107 31.17 1.46 -25.20
CA HIS A 107 30.04 1.02 -26.02
C HIS A 107 28.75 0.81 -25.21
N LEU A 108 28.85 0.21 -24.01
CA LEU A 108 27.71 0.04 -23.11
C LEU A 108 27.13 1.39 -22.66
N GLN A 109 27.96 2.40 -22.40
CA GLN A 109 27.50 3.74 -22.08
C GLN A 109 26.78 4.39 -23.26
N THR A 110 27.30 4.24 -24.48
CA THR A 110 26.63 4.72 -25.70
C THR A 110 25.28 4.02 -25.91
N TRP A 111 25.22 2.71 -25.71
CA TRP A 111 23.98 1.94 -25.85
C TRP A 111 22.97 2.25 -24.75
N LEU A 112 23.42 2.45 -23.51
CA LEU A 112 22.57 2.86 -22.40
C LEU A 112 21.97 4.24 -22.66
N ALA A 113 22.77 5.21 -23.10
CA ALA A 113 22.30 6.54 -23.45
C ALA A 113 21.30 6.51 -24.63
N ALA A 114 21.52 5.64 -25.62
CA ALA A 114 20.57 5.45 -26.72
C ALA A 114 19.25 4.83 -26.22
N LEU A 115 19.32 3.85 -25.32
CA LEU A 115 18.14 3.22 -24.72
C LEU A 115 17.36 4.19 -23.84
N GLU A 116 18.05 4.99 -23.02
CA GLU A 116 17.44 6.05 -22.19
C GLU A 116 16.70 7.07 -23.06
N ASN A 117 17.26 7.48 -24.20
CA ASN A 117 16.59 8.35 -25.15
C ASN A 117 15.35 7.72 -25.77
N ILE A 118 15.39 6.42 -26.11
CA ILE A 118 14.22 5.69 -26.63
C ILE A 118 13.12 5.63 -25.57
N VAL A 119 13.47 5.28 -24.32
CA VAL A 119 12.52 5.20 -23.20
C VAL A 119 11.90 6.56 -22.89
N ALA A 120 12.69 7.63 -22.86
CA ALA A 120 12.20 8.99 -22.65
C ALA A 120 11.23 9.41 -23.77
N THR A 121 11.53 9.08 -25.02
CA THR A 121 10.65 9.34 -26.17
C THR A 121 9.33 8.58 -26.04
N MET A 122 9.37 7.33 -25.57
CA MET A 122 8.17 6.52 -25.33
C MET A 122 7.31 7.09 -24.20
N GLN A 123 7.91 7.49 -23.08
CA GLN A 123 7.19 8.10 -21.95
C GLN A 123 6.49 9.40 -22.37
N GLN A 124 7.16 10.26 -23.12
CA GLN A 124 6.58 11.49 -23.67
C GLN A 124 5.39 11.21 -24.59
N PHE A 125 5.44 10.14 -25.40
CA PHE A 125 4.33 9.71 -26.24
C PHE A 125 3.14 9.18 -25.42
N PHE A 126 3.38 8.45 -24.33
CA PHE A 126 2.32 8.01 -23.42
C PHE A 126 1.63 9.16 -22.68
N ASP A 127 2.39 10.18 -22.29
CA ASP A 127 1.83 11.37 -21.66
C ASP A 127 1.00 12.21 -22.65
N TYR A 128 1.39 12.25 -23.93
CA TYR A 128 0.57 12.85 -25.00
C TYR A 128 -0.78 12.12 -25.18
N LEU A 129 -0.78 10.78 -25.20
CA LEU A 129 -2.02 9.98 -25.28
C LEU A 129 -2.93 10.20 -24.05
N ARG A 130 -2.36 10.46 -22.87
CA ARG A 130 -3.12 10.85 -21.66
C ARG A 130 -3.79 12.22 -21.79
N ILE A 131 -3.16 13.18 -22.45
CA ILE A 131 -3.71 14.53 -22.65
C ILE A 131 -4.87 14.51 -23.65
N ASP A 132 -4.72 13.82 -24.79
CA ASP A 132 -5.78 13.75 -25.83
C ASP A 132 -7.06 13.03 -25.33
N LEU A 133 -6.92 12.02 -24.47
CA LEU A 133 -8.06 11.33 -23.82
C LEU A 133 -8.82 12.22 -22.82
N CYS A 134 -8.18 13.27 -22.29
CA CYS A 134 -8.80 14.20 -21.35
C CYS A 134 -9.45 15.42 -22.02
N THR A 135 -9.21 15.67 -23.33
CA THR A 135 -9.59 16.96 -23.96
C THR A 135 -10.47 16.90 -25.22
N ASP A 136 -10.79 15.73 -25.80
CA ASP A 136 -11.67 15.67 -26.99
C ASP A 136 -13.06 15.04 -26.68
N ASP A 137 -14.11 15.87 -26.80
CA ASP A 137 -15.53 15.48 -26.70
C ASP A 137 -15.95 14.42 -27.73
N ARG A 138 -15.18 14.22 -28.82
CA ARG A 138 -15.47 13.19 -29.84
C ARG A 138 -15.21 11.76 -29.36
N THR A 139 -14.40 11.57 -28.32
CA THR A 139 -14.12 10.23 -27.77
C THR A 139 -15.25 9.69 -26.89
N ARG A 140 -16.10 10.58 -26.34
CA ARG A 140 -17.27 10.20 -25.53
C ARG A 140 -18.38 9.58 -26.38
N ALA A 141 -18.52 10.02 -27.64
CA ALA A 141 -19.44 9.42 -28.61
C ALA A 141 -18.99 7.99 -29.01
N PHE A 142 -17.68 7.73 -29.06
CA PHE A 142 -17.15 6.42 -29.43
C PHE A 142 -17.33 5.36 -28.32
N SER A 143 -17.34 5.76 -27.05
CA SER A 143 -17.68 4.85 -25.94
C SER A 143 -19.17 4.47 -25.91
N GLU A 144 -20.05 5.32 -26.43
CA GLU A 144 -21.50 5.08 -26.43
C GLU A 144 -21.96 4.26 -27.66
N GLU A 145 -21.33 4.42 -28.84
CA GLU A 145 -21.65 3.62 -30.03
C GLU A 145 -21.22 2.14 -29.93
N VAL A 146 -20.18 1.82 -29.14
CA VAL A 146 -19.73 0.43 -28.93
C VAL A 146 -20.64 -0.30 -27.92
N ALA A 147 -21.39 0.42 -27.08
CA ALA A 147 -22.33 -0.16 -26.13
C ALA A 147 -23.69 -0.55 -26.75
N CYS A 148 -24.04 -0.02 -27.93
CA CYS A 148 -25.33 -0.26 -28.57
C CYS A 148 -25.17 -0.73 -30.02
N GLY A 149 -24.81 -2.00 -30.22
CA GLY A 149 -24.58 -2.55 -31.55
C GLY A 149 -24.51 -4.07 -31.60
N SER A 150 -25.50 -4.77 -31.04
CA SER A 150 -25.66 -6.21 -31.25
C SER A 150 -26.30 -6.49 -32.62
N GLN A 151 -25.50 -6.51 -33.68
CA GLN A 151 -25.85 -7.28 -34.88
C GLN A 151 -24.68 -8.17 -35.33
N ALA A 152 -24.91 -9.46 -35.15
CA ALA A 152 -24.33 -10.61 -35.85
C ALA A 152 -22.80 -10.66 -36.06
N GLY A 153 -22.13 -11.46 -35.22
CA GLY A 153 -21.19 -12.46 -35.76
C GLY A 153 -19.69 -12.19 -35.76
N VAL A 154 -19.14 -11.33 -34.88
CA VAL A 154 -17.67 -11.22 -34.71
C VAL A 154 -17.30 -11.29 -33.22
N PRO A 155 -16.38 -12.17 -32.79
CA PRO A 155 -15.97 -12.24 -31.38
C PRO A 155 -15.17 -10.98 -31.02
N ALA A 156 -15.68 -10.21 -30.06
CA ALA A 156 -15.00 -9.04 -29.51
C ALA A 156 -13.61 -9.43 -28.99
N ARG A 157 -12.55 -8.88 -29.59
CA ARG A 157 -11.19 -8.97 -29.05
C ARG A 157 -11.16 -8.18 -27.74
N GLY A 158 -10.99 -8.89 -26.63
CA GLY A 158 -11.03 -8.34 -25.28
C GLY A 158 -10.10 -7.13 -25.10
N ILE A 159 -10.68 -6.03 -24.63
CA ILE A 159 -9.96 -4.89 -24.08
C ILE A 159 -9.30 -5.38 -22.78
N ILE A 160 -7.97 -5.43 -22.76
CA ILE A 160 -7.21 -5.72 -21.54
C ILE A 160 -7.30 -4.47 -20.66
N SER A 161 -8.17 -4.50 -19.65
CA SER A 161 -8.19 -3.51 -18.57
C SER A 161 -6.94 -3.69 -17.70
N PHE A 162 -6.05 -2.69 -17.67
CA PHE A 162 -4.95 -2.64 -16.72
C PHE A 162 -5.52 -2.22 -15.36
N LYS A 163 -5.54 -3.12 -14.38
CA LYS A 163 -5.86 -2.75 -12.99
C LYS A 163 -4.70 -1.91 -12.45
N MET A 164 -4.94 -0.62 -12.20
CA MET A 164 -4.01 0.24 -11.45
C MET A 164 -3.85 -0.30 -10.03
N GLY A 165 -2.62 -0.30 -9.50
CA GLY A 165 -2.29 -0.65 -8.11
C GLY A 165 -2.01 0.61 -7.27
N ILE A 166 -1.89 0.45 -5.95
CA ILE A 166 -1.62 1.56 -5.03
C ILE A 166 -0.26 2.21 -5.31
N LEU A 167 0.75 1.47 -5.76
CA LEU A 167 2.06 2.04 -6.09
C LEU A 167 2.03 2.91 -7.35
N ASP A 168 0.95 2.87 -8.14
CA ASP A 168 0.74 3.80 -9.25
C ASP A 168 0.28 5.20 -8.77
N ILE A 169 -0.16 5.34 -7.51
CA ILE A 169 -0.78 6.57 -6.98
C ILE A 169 -0.09 7.17 -5.76
N VAL A 170 0.69 6.38 -5.02
CA VAL A 170 1.46 6.81 -3.83
C VAL A 170 2.84 6.15 -3.75
N PRO A 171 3.83 6.78 -3.08
CA PRO A 171 5.15 6.21 -2.92
C PRO A 171 5.19 5.07 -1.90
N VAL A 172 6.29 4.32 -1.91
CA VAL A 172 6.65 3.38 -0.83
C VAL A 172 7.10 4.13 0.42
N GLY A 173 7.02 3.48 1.58
CA GLY A 173 7.35 4.08 2.88
C GLY A 173 6.12 4.71 3.54
N VAL A 174 6.35 5.53 4.58
CA VAL A 174 5.26 6.18 5.30
C VAL A 174 4.63 7.26 4.43
N VAL A 175 3.33 7.16 4.17
CA VAL A 175 2.57 8.14 3.38
C VAL A 175 1.91 9.17 4.29
N SER A 176 1.73 10.40 3.82
CA SER A 176 1.14 11.49 4.62
C SER A 176 0.23 12.38 3.75
N GLY A 177 -0.60 13.22 4.39
CA GLY A 177 -1.39 14.22 3.68
C GLY A 177 -2.33 13.62 2.62
N LYS A 178 -2.19 14.12 1.39
CA LYS A 178 -3.04 13.71 0.25
C LYS A 178 -2.86 12.24 -0.11
N ASP A 179 -1.71 11.64 0.18
CA ASP A 179 -1.44 10.25 -0.18
C ASP A 179 -2.21 9.29 0.74
N VAL A 180 -2.45 9.65 2.00
CA VAL A 180 -3.36 8.89 2.88
C VAL A 180 -4.78 8.86 2.29
N TYR A 181 -5.28 10.01 1.85
CA TYR A 181 -6.60 10.09 1.20
C TYR A 181 -6.67 9.21 -0.05
N LYS A 182 -5.66 9.27 -0.93
CA LYS A 182 -5.61 8.43 -2.14
C LYS A 182 -5.65 6.94 -1.79
N VAL A 183 -4.91 6.51 -0.77
CA VAL A 183 -4.90 5.10 -0.33
C VAL A 183 -6.29 4.66 0.14
N PHE A 184 -6.94 5.46 0.99
CA PHE A 184 -8.29 5.12 1.49
C PHE A 184 -9.37 5.23 0.42
N ASP A 185 -9.30 6.22 -0.47
CA ASP A 185 -10.26 6.35 -1.57
C ASP A 185 -10.12 5.18 -2.56
N TYR A 186 -8.90 4.78 -2.89
CA TYR A 186 -8.64 3.59 -3.69
C TYR A 186 -9.16 2.31 -3.00
N ALA A 187 -8.96 2.18 -1.67
CA ALA A 187 -9.48 1.07 -0.88
C ALA A 187 -11.01 0.97 -0.95
N ARG A 188 -11.67 2.11 -0.78
CA ARG A 188 -13.12 2.25 -0.92
C ARG A 188 -13.61 1.89 -2.32
N GLU A 189 -13.01 2.44 -3.38
CA GLU A 189 -13.41 2.19 -4.77
C GLU A 189 -13.18 0.75 -5.22
N ASN A 190 -12.24 0.05 -4.58
CA ASN A 190 -11.88 -1.33 -4.90
C ASN A 190 -12.36 -2.34 -3.85
N HIS A 191 -13.27 -1.93 -2.95
CA HIS A 191 -13.95 -2.73 -1.93
C HIS A 191 -12.99 -3.61 -1.13
N PHE A 192 -11.97 -2.99 -0.52
CA PHE A 192 -11.10 -3.66 0.45
C PHE A 192 -10.81 -2.75 1.64
N ALA A 193 -10.38 -3.36 2.75
CA ALA A 193 -9.91 -2.65 3.93
C ALA A 193 -8.44 -2.97 4.21
N ILE A 194 -7.77 -2.03 4.86
CA ILE A 194 -6.35 -2.15 5.22
C ILE A 194 -6.27 -2.59 6.68
N PRO A 195 -5.58 -3.69 7.01
CA PRO A 195 -5.39 -4.05 8.40
C PRO A 195 -4.49 -3.03 9.10
N ALA A 196 -4.88 -2.67 10.32
CA ALA A 196 -4.10 -1.85 11.22
C ALA A 196 -3.59 -2.69 12.38
N PHE A 197 -2.27 -2.93 12.37
CA PHE A 197 -1.62 -3.78 13.37
C PHE A 197 -1.03 -2.92 14.49
N ASN A 198 -1.41 -3.22 15.72
CA ASN A 198 -0.78 -2.63 16.90
C ASN A 198 0.67 -3.11 17.01
N VAL A 199 1.60 -2.17 17.24
CA VAL A 199 3.02 -2.48 17.34
C VAL A 199 3.61 -2.00 18.67
N THR A 200 4.48 -2.83 19.24
CA THR A 200 5.12 -2.57 20.55
C THR A 200 6.64 -2.65 20.51
N THR A 201 7.22 -3.25 19.48
CA THR A 201 8.68 -3.34 19.30
C THR A 201 9.05 -3.30 17.82
N SER A 202 10.35 -3.12 17.53
CA SER A 202 10.89 -3.25 16.18
C SER A 202 10.60 -4.62 15.56
N SER A 203 10.61 -5.71 16.35
CA SER A 203 10.29 -7.07 15.91
C SER A 203 8.85 -7.19 15.40
N VAL A 204 7.89 -6.64 16.15
CA VAL A 204 6.47 -6.63 15.79
C VAL A 204 6.23 -5.77 14.53
N VAL A 205 6.88 -4.60 14.45
CA VAL A 205 6.87 -3.75 13.23
C VAL A 205 7.38 -4.53 12.01
N ASN A 206 8.55 -5.18 12.14
CA ASN A 206 9.17 -5.90 11.04
C ASN A 206 8.32 -7.05 10.54
N SER A 207 7.61 -7.74 11.45
CA SER A 207 6.69 -8.83 11.11
C SER A 207 5.51 -8.33 10.25
N ALA A 208 4.89 -7.23 10.65
CA ALA A 208 3.78 -6.65 9.90
C ALA A 208 4.23 -6.10 8.53
N LEU A 209 5.39 -5.44 8.45
CA LEU A 209 5.97 -4.97 7.18
C LEU A 209 6.36 -6.12 6.25
N GLU A 210 6.93 -7.20 6.80
CA GLU A 210 7.26 -8.41 6.03
C GLU A 210 5.99 -9.04 5.44
N ALA A 211 4.95 -9.18 6.26
CA ALA A 211 3.66 -9.69 5.80
C ALA A 211 3.04 -8.80 4.72
N ALA A 212 3.09 -7.48 4.88
CA ALA A 212 2.56 -6.53 3.89
C ALA A 212 3.27 -6.65 2.53
N ARG A 213 4.61 -6.75 2.54
CA ARG A 213 5.42 -6.97 1.33
C ARG A 213 5.03 -8.27 0.66
N ASP A 214 4.96 -9.36 1.42
CA ASP A 214 4.70 -10.70 0.89
C ASP A 214 3.26 -10.83 0.36
N SER A 215 2.30 -10.14 0.99
CA SER A 215 0.92 -10.02 0.52
C SER A 215 0.72 -8.99 -0.59
N LYS A 216 1.75 -8.18 -0.91
CA LYS A 216 1.66 -7.04 -1.84
C LYS A 216 0.45 -6.16 -1.52
N SER A 217 0.41 -5.68 -0.27
CA SER A 217 -0.68 -4.89 0.28
C SER A 217 -0.15 -3.61 0.95
N PRO A 218 -0.90 -2.48 0.94
CA PRO A 218 -0.64 -1.40 1.88
C PRO A 218 -0.86 -1.90 3.32
N VAL A 219 -0.29 -1.22 4.31
CA VAL A 219 -0.49 -1.59 5.72
C VAL A 219 -0.63 -0.35 6.60
N ILE A 220 -1.40 -0.47 7.67
CA ILE A 220 -1.41 0.51 8.75
C ILE A 220 -0.65 -0.08 9.93
N LEU A 221 0.33 0.67 10.45
CA LEU A 221 0.99 0.34 11.71
C LEU A 221 0.57 1.36 12.75
N GLN A 222 0.01 0.89 13.86
CA GLN A 222 -0.53 1.75 14.88
C GLN A 222 0.13 1.52 16.24
N VAL A 223 0.32 2.59 17.00
CA VAL A 223 0.80 2.52 18.39
C VAL A 223 -0.34 2.91 19.33
N SER A 224 -0.73 2.00 20.22
CA SER A 224 -1.60 2.34 21.34
C SER A 224 -0.82 3.09 22.42
N GLN A 225 -1.51 3.69 23.39
CA GLN A 225 -0.84 4.43 24.46
C GLN A 225 0.14 3.53 25.23
N GLY A 226 -0.28 2.31 25.53
CA GLY A 226 0.52 1.30 26.21
C GLY A 226 1.62 0.73 25.32
N GLY A 227 1.34 0.51 24.04
CA GLY A 227 2.33 0.06 23.05
C GLY A 227 3.45 1.07 22.84
N ALA A 228 3.11 2.36 22.78
CA ALA A 228 4.06 3.45 22.72
C ALA A 228 4.94 3.50 23.99
N ALA A 229 4.35 3.42 25.18
CA ALA A 229 5.12 3.36 26.43
C ALA A 229 6.07 2.14 26.47
N TYR A 230 5.64 0.99 25.93
CA TYR A 230 6.49 -0.19 25.82
C TYR A 230 7.67 0.02 24.87
N PHE A 231 7.44 0.70 23.75
CA PHE A 231 8.50 1.07 22.79
C PHE A 231 9.58 1.95 23.43
N ALA A 232 9.20 2.87 24.32
CA ALA A 232 10.15 3.66 25.12
C ALA A 232 10.85 2.80 26.19
N GLY A 233 10.13 1.84 26.74
CA GLY A 233 10.58 0.90 27.75
C GLY A 233 9.85 1.08 29.07
N LYS A 234 9.29 -0.02 29.62
CA LYS A 234 8.53 -0.04 30.88
C LYS A 234 9.29 0.46 32.12
N GLY A 235 10.61 0.66 32.03
CA GLY A 235 11.42 1.24 33.10
C GLY A 235 11.30 2.76 33.23
N LEU A 236 10.69 3.44 32.25
CA LEU A 236 10.48 4.89 32.27
C LEU A 236 9.16 5.25 32.98
N ALA A 237 9.17 6.38 33.69
CA ALA A 237 7.96 6.95 34.27
C ALA A 237 6.99 7.41 33.18
N ASN A 238 5.68 7.31 33.43
CA ASN A 238 4.65 7.68 32.47
C ASN A 238 3.47 8.44 33.11
N ASP A 239 3.66 9.04 34.28
CA ASP A 239 2.64 9.79 35.03
C ASP A 239 2.11 11.03 34.27
N LYS A 240 2.87 11.51 33.29
CA LYS A 240 2.54 12.65 32.41
C LYS A 240 2.58 12.26 30.94
N GLN A 241 2.40 10.98 30.63
CA GLN A 241 2.48 10.43 29.28
C GLN A 241 3.86 10.54 28.61
N GLN A 242 4.91 10.91 29.33
CA GLN A 242 6.24 11.17 28.77
C GLN A 242 6.88 9.93 28.12
N ALA A 243 6.62 8.73 28.63
CA ALA A 243 7.10 7.49 28.00
C ALA A 243 6.28 7.16 26.75
N SER A 244 4.95 7.34 26.79
CA SER A 244 4.09 7.15 25.61
C SER A 244 4.44 8.13 24.49
N ILE A 245 4.68 9.41 24.79
CA ILE A 245 5.10 10.41 23.79
C ILE A 245 6.47 10.01 23.20
N ALA A 246 7.48 9.76 24.04
CA ALA A 246 8.82 9.42 23.58
C ALA A 246 8.85 8.12 22.75
N GLY A 247 8.09 7.12 23.18
CA GLY A 247 8.04 5.83 22.51
C GLY A 247 7.25 5.84 21.21
N ALA A 248 6.16 6.60 21.14
CA ALA A 248 5.44 6.84 19.88
C ALA A 248 6.37 7.51 18.86
N THR A 249 7.07 8.59 19.25
CA THR A 249 8.05 9.28 18.40
C THR A 249 9.20 8.36 17.97
N ALA A 250 9.72 7.53 18.87
CA ALA A 250 10.78 6.56 18.55
C ALA A 250 10.30 5.48 17.56
N ALA A 251 9.10 4.92 17.78
CA ALA A 251 8.47 3.95 16.88
C ALA A 251 8.24 4.55 15.49
N ALA A 252 7.75 5.79 15.43
CA ALA A 252 7.53 6.52 14.19
C ALA A 252 8.82 6.67 13.38
N HIS A 253 9.90 7.16 14.00
CA HIS A 253 11.19 7.27 13.33
C HIS A 253 11.74 5.93 12.87
N TYR A 254 11.61 4.87 13.67
CA TYR A 254 12.00 3.53 13.27
C TYR A 254 11.23 3.07 12.03
N ILE A 255 9.90 3.16 12.06
CA ILE A 255 9.01 2.75 10.95
C ILE A 255 9.33 3.54 9.68
N ARG A 256 9.46 4.86 9.76
CA ARG A 256 9.82 5.72 8.61
C ARG A 256 11.17 5.32 7.99
N SER A 257 12.13 4.93 8.82
CA SER A 257 13.46 4.51 8.37
C SER A 257 13.43 3.16 7.63
N VAL A 258 12.66 2.18 8.14
CA VAL A 258 12.70 0.82 7.60
C VAL A 258 11.65 0.53 6.53
N ALA A 259 10.48 1.19 6.57
CA ALA A 259 9.36 0.91 5.65
C ALA A 259 9.73 0.96 4.15
N PRO A 260 10.53 1.92 3.66
CA PRO A 260 10.94 1.94 2.25
C PRO A 260 11.69 0.67 1.81
N SER A 261 12.43 0.03 2.72
CA SER A 261 13.18 -1.21 2.44
C SER A 261 12.27 -2.42 2.21
N TYR A 262 11.03 -2.36 2.69
CA TYR A 262 10.02 -3.38 2.44
C TYR A 262 9.23 -3.13 1.15
N GLY A 263 9.37 -1.96 0.53
CA GLY A 263 8.73 -1.65 -0.75
C GLY A 263 7.20 -1.53 -0.69
N VAL A 264 6.65 -1.17 0.49
CA VAL A 264 5.21 -1.02 0.69
C VAL A 264 4.84 0.38 1.19
N PRO A 265 3.67 0.94 0.81
CA PRO A 265 3.09 2.11 1.42
C PRO A 265 2.58 1.78 2.83
N VAL A 266 2.90 2.65 3.79
CA VAL A 266 2.56 2.49 5.21
C VAL A 266 1.81 3.73 5.68
N ILE A 267 0.64 3.54 6.29
CA ILE A 267 -0.01 4.58 7.10
C ILE A 267 0.46 4.36 8.53
N LEU A 268 1.11 5.36 9.12
CA LEU A 268 1.56 5.34 10.50
C LEU A 268 0.54 6.06 11.39
N HIS A 269 0.01 5.35 12.37
CA HIS A 269 -1.14 5.78 13.16
C HIS A 269 -0.89 5.73 14.67
N SER A 270 -1.62 6.52 15.46
CA SER A 270 -1.79 6.26 16.89
C SER A 270 -3.22 5.79 17.17
N ASP A 271 -3.35 4.76 18.01
CA ASP A 271 -4.63 4.17 18.40
C ASP A 271 -5.36 5.02 19.46
N HIS A 272 -6.42 4.44 20.06
CA HIS A 272 -7.32 5.04 21.05
C HIS A 272 -6.66 6.04 22.00
N CYS A 273 -7.20 7.26 21.99
CA CYS A 273 -6.80 8.33 22.89
C CYS A 273 -8.03 8.94 23.57
N ALA A 274 -8.36 8.39 24.73
CA ALA A 274 -9.39 8.93 25.62
C ALA A 274 -9.06 10.33 26.14
N LYS A 275 -10.07 11.04 26.65
CA LYS A 275 -9.93 12.41 27.19
C LYS A 275 -8.80 12.53 28.23
N LYS A 276 -8.65 11.51 29.09
CA LYS A 276 -7.59 11.43 30.11
C LYS A 276 -6.18 11.31 29.52
N LEU A 277 -6.08 10.89 28.26
CA LEU A 277 -4.84 10.65 27.52
C LEU A 277 -4.48 11.81 26.57
N LEU A 278 -5.28 12.88 26.48
CA LEU A 278 -4.98 14.03 25.62
C LEU A 278 -3.56 14.62 25.79
N PRO A 279 -2.90 14.59 26.97
CA PRO A 279 -1.50 15.01 27.06
C PRO A 279 -0.55 14.18 26.18
N TRP A 280 -0.84 12.90 25.94
CA TRP A 280 -0.11 12.05 24.99
C TRP A 280 -0.33 12.54 23.55
N PHE A 281 -1.59 12.79 23.18
CA PHE A 281 -1.99 13.30 21.87
C PHE A 281 -1.32 14.64 21.56
N ASP A 282 -1.34 15.58 22.52
CA ASP A 282 -0.70 16.89 22.40
C ASP A 282 0.81 16.76 22.17
N GLY A 283 1.45 15.82 22.87
CA GLY A 283 2.88 15.54 22.70
C GLY A 283 3.23 14.95 21.34
N MET A 284 2.38 14.05 20.80
CA MET A 284 2.54 13.53 19.45
C MET A 284 2.36 14.62 18.39
N LEU A 285 1.30 15.43 18.49
CA LEU A 285 1.07 16.54 17.57
C LEU A 285 2.20 17.58 17.60
N ALA A 286 2.80 17.84 18.77
CA ALA A 286 3.97 18.71 18.84
C ALA A 286 5.17 18.13 18.06
N ALA A 287 5.38 16.81 18.14
CA ALA A 287 6.41 16.13 17.35
C ALA A 287 6.09 16.14 15.85
N ASP A 288 4.82 16.02 15.46
CA ASP A 288 4.41 16.18 14.06
C ASP A 288 4.66 17.57 13.53
N GLU A 289 4.29 18.61 14.28
CA GLU A 289 4.50 20.00 13.91
C GLU A 289 5.99 20.31 13.76
N GLU A 290 6.84 19.78 14.66
CA GLU A 290 8.29 19.87 14.54
C GLU A 290 8.84 19.15 13.30
N HIS A 291 8.34 17.94 13.02
CA HIS A 291 8.74 17.18 11.84
C HIS A 291 8.28 17.88 10.55
N TYR A 292 7.05 18.39 10.51
CA TYR A 292 6.49 19.12 9.38
C TYR A 292 7.28 20.38 9.08
N ALA A 293 7.67 21.14 10.11
CA ALA A 293 8.49 22.34 9.94
C ALA A 293 9.87 22.04 9.31
N LYS A 294 10.42 20.83 9.51
CA LYS A 294 11.72 20.41 8.99
C LYS A 294 11.65 19.73 7.63
N PHE A 295 10.63 18.91 7.40
CA PHE A 295 10.57 17.98 6.26
C PHE A 295 9.37 18.19 5.33
N GLY A 296 8.43 19.09 5.69
CA GLY A 296 7.23 19.37 4.90
C GLY A 296 6.13 18.31 5.02
N GLU A 297 6.28 17.35 5.94
CA GLU A 297 5.33 16.28 6.23
C GLU A 297 5.30 15.97 7.74
N PRO A 298 4.15 15.57 8.30
CA PRO A 298 4.06 15.18 9.71
C PRO A 298 4.84 13.89 10.00
N LEU A 299 5.09 13.61 11.27
CA LEU A 299 5.79 12.40 11.68
C LEU A 299 4.86 11.19 11.51
N PHE A 300 3.62 11.31 11.97
CA PHE A 300 2.51 10.37 11.82
C PHE A 300 1.64 10.71 10.60
N SER A 301 1.05 9.67 9.99
CA SER A 301 0.07 9.82 8.91
C SER A 301 -1.30 10.21 9.47
N SER A 302 -1.66 9.64 10.62
CA SER A 302 -2.98 9.79 11.24
C SER A 302 -2.93 9.63 12.76
N HIS A 303 -3.93 10.18 13.45
CA HIS A 303 -4.14 9.97 14.88
C HIS A 303 -5.60 9.67 15.18
N MET A 304 -5.86 8.96 16.27
CA MET A 304 -7.20 8.64 16.73
C MET A 304 -7.57 9.40 18.01
N LEU A 305 -8.79 9.92 18.05
CA LEU A 305 -9.45 10.38 19.28
C LEU A 305 -10.63 9.46 19.58
N ASP A 306 -10.59 8.87 20.77
CA ASP A 306 -11.70 8.08 21.32
C ASP A 306 -12.32 8.86 22.48
N LEU A 307 -13.31 9.71 22.19
CA LEU A 307 -14.08 10.39 23.22
C LEU A 307 -15.50 9.81 23.29
N SER A 308 -15.65 8.52 22.98
CA SER A 308 -16.93 7.83 22.92
C SER A 308 -17.67 7.75 24.26
N GLU A 309 -16.93 7.79 25.38
CA GLU A 309 -17.48 7.87 26.74
C GLU A 309 -18.05 9.26 27.08
N GLU A 310 -17.66 10.30 26.32
CA GLU A 310 -18.12 11.66 26.53
C GLU A 310 -19.44 11.92 25.78
N PRO A 311 -20.25 12.91 26.18
CA PRO A 311 -21.44 13.29 25.43
C PRO A 311 -21.10 13.60 23.96
N LYS A 312 -21.95 13.17 23.01
CA LYS A 312 -21.73 13.31 21.57
C LYS A 312 -21.30 14.72 21.17
N GLU A 313 -21.98 15.75 21.67
CA GLU A 313 -21.68 17.14 21.35
C GLU A 313 -20.30 17.57 21.85
N GLU A 314 -19.87 17.06 23.01
CA GLU A 314 -18.54 17.31 23.55
C GLU A 314 -17.46 16.58 22.75
N ASN A 315 -17.70 15.30 22.40
CA ASN A 315 -16.82 14.51 21.55
C ASN A 315 -16.57 15.22 20.20
N ILE A 316 -17.64 15.56 19.47
CA ILE A 316 -17.55 16.27 18.18
C ILE A 316 -16.81 17.60 18.34
N LYS A 317 -17.10 18.37 19.41
CA LYS A 317 -16.47 19.67 19.64
C LYS A 317 -14.95 19.54 19.84
N ILE A 318 -14.51 18.66 20.74
CA ILE A 318 -13.08 18.48 21.04
C ILE A 318 -12.36 17.93 19.81
N CYS A 319 -12.93 16.92 19.15
CA CYS A 319 -12.36 16.36 17.92
C CYS A 319 -12.25 17.42 16.81
N LEU A 320 -13.24 18.31 16.65
CA LEU A 320 -13.18 19.41 15.69
C LEU A 320 -12.06 20.42 16.00
N GLU A 321 -11.81 20.71 17.28
CA GLU A 321 -10.71 21.59 17.70
C GLU A 321 -9.35 21.00 17.30
N TYR A 322 -9.14 19.69 17.55
CA TYR A 322 -7.94 18.98 17.10
C TYR A 322 -7.84 18.84 15.59
N LEU A 323 -8.94 18.52 14.90
CA LEU A 323 -9.00 18.42 13.43
C LEU A 323 -8.51 19.71 12.77
N LYS A 324 -8.91 20.88 13.29
CA LYS A 324 -8.45 22.19 12.79
C LYS A 324 -6.95 22.40 12.96
N ARG A 325 -6.33 21.83 13.99
CA ARG A 325 -4.87 21.85 14.19
C ARG A 325 -4.19 20.89 13.22
N MET A 326 -4.66 19.65 13.16
CA MET A 326 -4.15 18.56 12.31
C MET A 326 -4.22 18.89 10.81
N ALA A 327 -5.33 19.50 10.36
CA ALA A 327 -5.55 19.85 8.97
C ALA A 327 -4.49 20.81 8.41
N LYS A 328 -3.88 21.66 9.25
CA LYS A 328 -2.81 22.60 8.83
C LYS A 328 -1.54 21.90 8.37
N ILE A 329 -1.30 20.68 8.85
CA ILE A 329 -0.13 19.85 8.53
C ILE A 329 -0.53 18.54 7.85
N GLY A 330 -1.79 18.42 7.41
CA GLY A 330 -2.27 17.31 6.60
C GLY A 330 -2.39 15.96 7.32
N ILE A 331 -2.50 15.94 8.65
CA ILE A 331 -2.74 14.68 9.38
C ILE A 331 -4.21 14.27 9.25
N TRP A 332 -4.44 12.97 9.11
CA TRP A 332 -5.77 12.36 9.11
C TRP A 332 -6.28 12.10 10.54
N LEU A 333 -7.53 12.46 10.82
CA LEU A 333 -8.17 12.17 12.11
C LEU A 333 -9.09 10.95 12.02
N GLU A 334 -8.85 9.96 12.86
CA GLU A 334 -9.84 8.93 13.17
C GLU A 334 -10.60 9.32 14.43
N MET A 335 -11.93 9.22 14.39
CA MET A 335 -12.81 9.55 15.51
C MET A 335 -13.70 8.37 15.85
N GLU A 336 -13.86 8.06 17.13
CA GLU A 336 -14.83 7.08 17.60
C GLU A 336 -16.11 7.73 18.14
N ILE A 337 -17.24 7.09 17.87
CA ILE A 337 -18.56 7.48 18.38
C ILE A 337 -19.40 6.23 18.75
N GLY A 338 -20.12 6.33 19.86
CA GLY A 338 -20.90 5.22 20.42
C GLY A 338 -20.04 4.32 21.32
N ILE A 339 -20.68 3.53 22.17
CA ILE A 339 -19.97 2.72 23.16
C ILE A 339 -19.64 1.33 22.56
N THR A 340 -18.35 1.06 22.35
CA THR A 340 -17.84 -0.28 21.99
C THR A 340 -17.76 -1.17 23.24
N GLY A 341 -18.00 -2.47 23.08
CA GLY A 341 -17.93 -3.42 24.21
C GLY A 341 -16.50 -3.87 24.51
N GLY A 342 -16.26 -4.44 25.70
CA GLY A 342 -14.97 -5.08 26.06
C GLY A 342 -13.98 -4.12 26.72
N GLU A 343 -12.71 -4.50 26.79
CA GLU A 343 -11.63 -3.70 27.38
C GLU A 343 -10.52 -3.38 26.37
N GLU A 344 -10.18 -2.11 26.22
CA GLU A 344 -9.01 -1.65 25.46
C GLU A 344 -8.28 -0.54 26.20
N ASP A 345 -6.94 -0.60 26.23
CA ASP A 345 -6.05 0.36 26.89
C ASP A 345 -6.50 0.75 28.33
N GLY A 346 -7.13 -0.19 29.05
CA GLY A 346 -7.62 -0.03 30.43
C GLY A 346 -8.96 0.70 30.56
N VAL A 347 -9.74 0.82 29.49
CA VAL A 347 -11.15 1.24 29.48
C VAL A 347 -12.02 0.00 29.33
N ASN A 348 -12.93 -0.29 30.28
CA ASN A 348 -13.72 -1.54 30.31
C ASN A 348 -15.23 -1.27 30.24
N ASN A 349 -15.86 -1.75 29.16
CA ASN A 349 -17.26 -1.58 28.80
C ASN A 349 -18.08 -2.89 28.86
N GLU A 350 -17.66 -3.89 29.64
CA GLU A 350 -18.31 -5.22 29.70
C GLU A 350 -19.75 -5.22 30.26
N HIS A 351 -20.27 -4.10 30.78
CA HIS A 351 -21.53 -4.02 31.54
C HIS A 351 -22.64 -3.15 30.91
N VAL A 352 -22.50 -2.69 29.67
CA VAL A 352 -23.40 -1.69 29.06
C VAL A 352 -24.67 -2.29 28.41
N HIS A 353 -25.83 -1.63 28.55
CA HIS A 353 -27.17 -2.10 28.12
C HIS A 353 -27.46 -1.94 26.59
N ASN A 354 -28.15 -2.94 26.02
CA ASN A 354 -28.27 -3.28 24.58
C ASN A 354 -28.73 -2.19 23.57
N SER A 355 -29.59 -1.23 23.94
CA SER A 355 -30.06 -0.20 22.98
C SER A 355 -29.18 1.04 22.90
N ALA A 356 -28.24 1.24 23.83
CA ALA A 356 -27.25 2.31 23.80
C ALA A 356 -25.94 1.90 23.09
N LEU A 357 -25.88 0.66 22.57
CA LEU A 357 -24.66 0.04 22.02
C LEU A 357 -24.42 0.28 20.53
N TYR A 358 -25.36 0.90 19.81
CA TYR A 358 -25.25 1.09 18.36
C TYR A 358 -25.36 2.57 18.00
N THR A 359 -24.36 3.05 17.27
CA THR A 359 -24.35 4.40 16.70
C THR A 359 -25.53 4.58 15.74
N GLN A 360 -26.15 5.77 15.72
CA GLN A 360 -27.24 6.06 14.80
C GLN A 360 -26.72 6.74 13.52
N PRO A 361 -27.36 6.57 12.34
CA PRO A 361 -26.97 7.24 11.11
C PRO A 361 -26.88 8.78 11.21
N GLU A 362 -27.74 9.39 12.04
CA GLU A 362 -27.73 10.82 12.33
C GLU A 362 -26.43 11.26 13.00
N ASP A 363 -25.85 10.43 13.87
CA ASP A 363 -24.58 10.75 14.55
C ASP A 363 -23.43 10.79 13.54
N ILE A 364 -23.42 9.86 12.58
CA ILE A 364 -22.44 9.82 11.48
C ILE A 364 -22.58 11.08 10.60
N TRP A 365 -23.82 11.50 10.32
CA TRP A 365 -24.07 12.72 9.56
C TRP A 365 -23.62 13.99 10.30
N ASP A 366 -23.90 14.09 11.60
CA ASP A 366 -23.48 15.23 12.43
C ASP A 366 -21.95 15.40 12.39
N ILE A 367 -21.20 14.29 12.53
CA ILE A 367 -19.74 14.27 12.42
C ILE A 367 -19.31 14.66 11.00
N TYR A 368 -19.83 13.97 9.98
CA TYR A 368 -19.43 14.20 8.58
C TYR A 368 -19.64 15.65 8.18
N LYS A 369 -20.84 16.19 8.43
CA LYS A 369 -21.19 17.57 8.10
C LYS A 369 -20.25 18.56 8.79
N THR A 370 -19.96 18.34 10.07
CA THR A 370 -19.11 19.23 10.86
C THR A 370 -17.65 19.17 10.42
N PHE A 371 -17.11 17.98 10.14
CA PHE A 371 -15.68 17.80 9.88
C PHE A 371 -15.31 18.10 8.42
N SER A 372 -16.20 17.80 7.48
CA SER A 372 -15.99 18.07 6.05
C SER A 372 -15.88 19.56 5.72
N GLU A 373 -16.40 20.45 6.56
CA GLU A 373 -16.16 21.90 6.46
C GLU A 373 -14.70 22.30 6.69
N VAL A 374 -13.93 21.47 7.41
CA VAL A 374 -12.51 21.70 7.71
C VAL A 374 -11.61 20.96 6.73
N THR A 375 -11.86 19.66 6.52
CA THR A 375 -11.02 18.79 5.70
C THR A 375 -11.75 17.49 5.37
N PRO A 376 -11.48 16.83 4.22
CA PRO A 376 -11.98 15.50 3.93
C PRO A 376 -11.17 14.37 4.61
N ASN A 377 -10.07 14.70 5.31
CA ASN A 377 -9.15 13.73 5.89
C ASN A 377 -9.59 13.28 7.29
N PHE A 378 -10.73 12.59 7.35
CA PHE A 378 -11.19 11.95 8.57
C PHE A 378 -11.91 10.64 8.30
N SER A 379 -11.90 9.76 9.30
CA SER A 379 -12.62 8.50 9.32
C SER A 379 -13.37 8.33 10.63
N ILE A 380 -14.44 7.53 10.61
CA ILE A 380 -15.33 7.35 11.76
C ILE A 380 -15.37 5.87 12.12
N ALA A 381 -15.02 5.57 13.36
CA ALA A 381 -15.31 4.30 14.00
C ALA A 381 -16.67 4.40 14.70
N ALA A 382 -17.61 3.58 14.26
CA ALA A 382 -18.95 3.52 14.82
C ALA A 382 -19.07 2.28 15.72
N ALA A 383 -19.86 2.36 16.78
CA ALA A 383 -20.28 1.17 17.51
C ALA A 383 -21.37 0.45 16.69
N PHE A 384 -21.05 -0.74 16.18
CA PHE A 384 -22.01 -1.61 15.48
C PHE A 384 -22.06 -3.01 16.09
N GLY A 385 -21.79 -3.10 17.39
CA GLY A 385 -21.72 -4.35 18.14
C GLY A 385 -20.32 -4.98 18.17
N ASN A 386 -19.32 -4.24 17.73
CA ASN A 386 -17.91 -4.61 17.82
C ASN A 386 -17.38 -4.50 19.26
N VAL A 387 -16.45 -5.40 19.61
CA VAL A 387 -15.93 -5.59 20.97
C VAL A 387 -14.42 -5.73 20.90
N HIS A 388 -13.68 -5.06 21.80
CA HIS A 388 -12.22 -5.04 21.72
C HIS A 388 -11.60 -6.24 22.42
N GLY A 389 -11.00 -7.16 21.66
CA GLY A 389 -10.40 -8.39 22.19
C GLY A 389 -11.24 -9.64 21.94
N VAL A 390 -10.76 -10.80 22.40
CA VAL A 390 -11.42 -12.10 22.13
C VAL A 390 -12.28 -12.50 23.32
N TYR A 391 -13.58 -12.21 23.25
CA TYR A 391 -14.55 -12.57 24.30
C TYR A 391 -15.42 -13.77 23.92
N LYS A 392 -16.01 -14.40 24.95
CA LYS A 392 -17.00 -15.47 24.75
C LYS A 392 -18.20 -14.91 23.96
N PRO A 393 -18.70 -15.65 22.95
CA PRO A 393 -19.90 -15.26 22.22
C PRO A 393 -21.09 -15.03 23.18
N GLY A 394 -21.75 -13.87 23.10
CA GLY A 394 -23.07 -13.67 23.73
C GLY A 394 -23.40 -12.32 24.38
N ASN A 395 -22.44 -11.41 24.64
CA ASN A 395 -22.75 -10.15 25.33
C ASN A 395 -23.20 -9.02 24.38
N VAL A 396 -22.59 -8.93 23.18
CA VAL A 396 -22.93 -7.97 22.13
C VAL A 396 -22.82 -8.70 20.79
N VAL A 397 -23.76 -8.46 19.87
CA VAL A 397 -23.81 -9.13 18.55
C VAL A 397 -23.37 -8.13 17.49
N LEU A 398 -22.32 -8.49 16.75
CA LEU A 398 -21.82 -7.70 15.64
C LEU A 398 -22.90 -7.58 14.56
N ARG A 399 -23.17 -6.36 14.10
CA ARG A 399 -24.21 -6.04 13.11
C ARG A 399 -23.64 -5.19 11.97
N PRO A 400 -22.77 -5.73 11.10
CA PRO A 400 -22.12 -4.98 10.02
C PRO A 400 -23.09 -4.35 9.02
N GLU A 401 -24.33 -4.83 8.94
CA GLU A 401 -25.40 -4.26 8.12
C GLU A 401 -25.81 -2.85 8.55
N LEU A 402 -25.55 -2.45 9.81
CA LEU A 402 -25.80 -1.08 10.27
C LEU A 402 -24.91 -0.06 9.55
N LEU A 403 -23.71 -0.47 9.13
CA LEU A 403 -22.79 0.39 8.39
C LEU A 403 -23.37 0.81 7.03
N LYS A 404 -24.13 -0.08 6.37
CA LYS A 404 -24.88 0.23 5.14
C LYS A 404 -25.87 1.38 5.39
N MET A 405 -26.57 1.36 6.53
CA MET A 405 -27.53 2.41 6.88
C MET A 405 -26.86 3.77 7.08
N HIS A 406 -25.66 3.79 7.67
CA HIS A 406 -24.87 5.01 7.81
C HIS A 406 -24.47 5.59 6.44
N GLN A 407 -23.95 4.75 5.54
CA GLN A 407 -23.56 5.17 4.20
C GLN A 407 -24.76 5.69 3.41
N ASP A 408 -25.88 4.96 3.42
CA ASP A 408 -27.10 5.34 2.71
C ASP A 408 -27.66 6.67 3.23
N TYR A 409 -27.71 6.86 4.55
CA TYR A 409 -28.18 8.10 5.14
C TYR A 409 -27.32 9.30 4.72
N VAL A 410 -26.00 9.20 4.84
CA VAL A 410 -25.10 10.30 4.44
C VAL A 410 -25.16 10.55 2.94
N ARG A 411 -25.27 9.49 2.11
CA ARG A 411 -25.46 9.62 0.66
C ARG A 411 -26.71 10.40 0.32
N ASP A 412 -27.83 10.11 0.99
CA ASP A 412 -29.11 10.79 0.78
C ASP A 412 -29.06 12.26 1.22
N GLN A 413 -28.38 12.57 2.33
CA GLN A 413 -28.14 13.95 2.79
C GLN A 413 -27.28 14.74 1.78
N LEU A 414 -26.24 14.11 1.24
CA LEU A 414 -25.33 14.71 0.26
C LEU A 414 -25.89 14.78 -1.16
N LYS A 415 -26.91 13.96 -1.48
CA LYS A 415 -27.45 13.77 -2.84
C LYS A 415 -26.36 13.38 -3.84
N THR A 416 -25.48 12.47 -3.43
CA THR A 416 -24.36 11.96 -4.25
C THR A 416 -24.64 10.55 -4.77
N ASP A 417 -24.04 10.21 -5.90
CA ASP A 417 -24.00 8.85 -6.46
C ASP A 417 -22.88 7.99 -5.85
N LYS A 418 -22.03 8.56 -4.99
CA LYS A 418 -20.98 7.82 -4.30
C LYS A 418 -21.59 6.79 -3.35
N GLU A 419 -21.30 5.50 -3.59
CA GLU A 419 -21.88 4.39 -2.85
C GLU A 419 -21.57 4.47 -1.34
N ASN A 420 -20.30 4.70 -1.01
CA ASN A 420 -19.78 4.77 0.36
C ASN A 420 -19.18 6.16 0.64
N PRO A 421 -19.98 7.21 0.88
CA PRO A 421 -19.45 8.57 1.05
C PRO A 421 -18.54 8.74 2.29
N VAL A 422 -18.71 7.91 3.31
CA VAL A 422 -17.98 7.96 4.58
C VAL A 422 -16.86 6.92 4.62
N PHE A 423 -15.71 7.29 5.19
CA PHE A 423 -14.65 6.34 5.53
C PHE A 423 -14.92 5.75 6.91
N LEU A 424 -15.30 4.47 6.94
CA LEU A 424 -15.61 3.77 8.19
C LEU A 424 -14.42 2.92 8.67
N VAL A 425 -14.31 2.76 9.98
CA VAL A 425 -13.27 1.94 10.63
C VAL A 425 -13.92 0.87 11.50
N PHE A 426 -13.35 -0.33 11.47
CA PHE A 426 -13.77 -1.46 12.27
C PHE A 426 -12.75 -1.74 13.38
N HIS A 427 -13.07 -1.33 14.60
CA HIS A 427 -12.30 -1.72 15.79
C HIS A 427 -12.75 -3.06 16.36
N GLY A 428 -11.88 -3.75 17.10
CA GLY A 428 -12.24 -5.04 17.70
C GLY A 428 -12.48 -6.17 16.67
N GLY A 429 -11.77 -6.17 15.55
CA GLY A 429 -11.94 -7.18 14.50
C GLY A 429 -11.35 -8.57 14.82
N SER A 430 -10.59 -8.71 15.91
CA SER A 430 -10.00 -9.99 16.32
C SER A 430 -11.10 -10.95 16.80
N GLY A 431 -11.15 -12.15 16.22
CA GLY A 431 -12.17 -13.16 16.53
C GLY A 431 -13.53 -12.99 15.82
N SER A 432 -13.73 -11.96 14.99
CA SER A 432 -14.95 -11.83 14.17
C SER A 432 -15.01 -12.88 13.06
N GLU A 433 -16.22 -13.27 12.67
CA GLU A 433 -16.40 -14.25 11.60
C GLU A 433 -16.08 -13.63 10.23
N LYS A 434 -15.51 -14.43 9.32
CA LYS A 434 -15.07 -13.93 8.00
C LYS A 434 -16.17 -13.26 7.18
N HIS A 435 -17.40 -13.75 7.28
CA HIS A 435 -18.53 -13.19 6.56
C HIS A 435 -18.98 -11.84 7.14
N GLU A 436 -18.80 -11.61 8.45
CA GLU A 436 -19.07 -10.33 9.10
C GLU A 436 -18.04 -9.29 8.67
N ILE A 437 -16.76 -9.67 8.64
CA ILE A 437 -15.66 -8.84 8.12
C ILE A 437 -15.94 -8.45 6.66
N ALA A 438 -16.28 -9.43 5.81
CA ALA A 438 -16.58 -9.17 4.40
C ALA A 438 -17.76 -8.20 4.23
N THR A 439 -18.82 -8.36 5.03
CA THR A 439 -19.99 -7.48 5.01
C THR A 439 -19.62 -6.06 5.46
N ALA A 440 -18.77 -5.91 6.49
CA ALA A 440 -18.29 -4.61 6.94
C ALA A 440 -17.49 -3.89 5.86
N VAL A 441 -16.57 -4.60 5.18
CA VAL A 441 -15.77 -4.08 4.06
C VAL A 441 -16.67 -3.63 2.91
N ASP A 442 -17.66 -4.44 2.53
CA ASP A 442 -18.58 -4.11 1.45
C ASP A 442 -19.42 -2.86 1.79
N ASN A 443 -19.67 -2.61 3.08
CA ASN A 443 -20.36 -1.42 3.60
C ASN A 443 -19.43 -0.21 3.89
N GLY A 444 -18.23 -0.20 3.30
CA GLY A 444 -17.35 0.98 3.28
C GLY A 444 -16.38 1.10 4.46
N VAL A 445 -16.13 0.01 5.19
CA VAL A 445 -14.96 -0.07 6.07
C VAL A 445 -13.69 -0.06 5.24
N ILE A 446 -12.76 0.85 5.55
CA ILE A 446 -11.45 0.97 4.88
C ILE A 446 -10.27 0.58 5.78
N LYS A 447 -10.50 0.42 7.08
CA LYS A 447 -9.50 0.06 8.09
C LYS A 447 -10.12 -0.90 9.09
N MET A 448 -9.38 -1.95 9.45
CA MET A 448 -9.75 -2.82 10.56
C MET A 448 -8.59 -3.01 11.53
N ASN A 449 -8.81 -2.76 12.81
CA ASN A 449 -7.79 -2.96 13.84
C ASN A 449 -7.60 -4.45 14.13
N VAL A 450 -6.35 -4.89 14.23
CA VAL A 450 -5.98 -6.25 14.58
C VAL A 450 -4.83 -6.21 15.59
N ASP A 451 -5.12 -6.58 16.83
CA ASP A 451 -4.13 -6.61 17.90
C ASP A 451 -4.02 -7.99 18.54
N THR A 452 -5.03 -8.40 19.33
CA THR A 452 -5.02 -9.61 20.15
C THR A 452 -4.62 -10.88 19.37
N ASP A 453 -5.14 -11.04 18.16
CA ASP A 453 -4.81 -12.17 17.30
C ASP A 453 -3.32 -12.20 16.91
N THR A 454 -2.72 -11.03 16.65
CA THR A 454 -1.28 -10.93 16.34
C THR A 454 -0.42 -11.06 17.58
N GLN A 455 -0.87 -10.60 18.76
CA GLN A 455 -0.17 -10.84 20.02
C GLN A 455 -0.07 -12.34 20.31
N PHE A 456 -1.18 -13.07 20.17
CA PHE A 456 -1.21 -14.51 20.36
C PHE A 456 -0.31 -15.20 19.33
N ALA A 457 -0.45 -14.88 18.04
CA ALA A 457 0.39 -15.45 16.99
C ALA A 457 1.88 -15.19 17.21
N TYR A 458 2.27 -14.00 17.68
CA TYR A 458 3.67 -13.70 17.99
C TYR A 458 4.20 -14.56 19.16
N LEU A 459 3.38 -14.77 20.20
CA LEU A 459 3.71 -15.66 21.31
C LEU A 459 3.84 -17.11 20.86
N GLU A 460 3.00 -17.60 19.94
CA GLU A 460 2.99 -19.00 19.49
C GLU A 460 4.37 -19.47 19.00
N GLY A 461 5.02 -18.71 18.12
CA GLY A 461 6.32 -19.08 17.58
C GLY A 461 7.40 -19.16 18.66
N ILE A 462 7.40 -18.22 19.60
CA ILE A 462 8.35 -18.21 20.74
C ILE A 462 8.06 -19.38 21.69
N ARG A 463 6.79 -19.57 22.06
CA ARG A 463 6.31 -20.66 22.93
C ARG A 463 6.75 -22.00 22.36
N ASP A 464 6.45 -22.25 21.09
CA ASP A 464 6.71 -23.53 20.44
C ASP A 464 8.22 -23.77 20.29
N PHE A 465 9.01 -22.73 20.03
CA PHE A 465 10.48 -22.84 20.05
C PHE A 465 10.99 -23.26 21.43
N ILE A 466 10.54 -22.59 22.51
CA ILE A 466 10.97 -22.88 23.88
C ILE A 466 10.61 -24.31 24.27
N LEU A 467 9.39 -24.75 23.97
CA LEU A 467 8.94 -26.11 24.27
C LEU A 467 9.78 -27.16 23.53
N ASN A 468 10.08 -26.93 22.26
CA ASN A 468 10.84 -27.87 21.43
C ASN A 468 12.34 -27.86 21.70
N LYS A 469 12.89 -26.77 22.25
CA LYS A 469 14.33 -26.60 22.54
C LYS A 469 14.66 -26.57 24.02
N LYS A 470 13.71 -26.91 24.90
CA LYS A 470 13.87 -26.85 26.36
C LYS A 470 15.21 -27.37 26.85
N ASP A 471 15.61 -28.58 26.45
CA ASP A 471 16.85 -29.22 26.92
C ASP A 471 18.14 -28.54 26.42
N TYR A 472 18.04 -27.65 25.42
CA TYR A 472 19.13 -26.82 24.90
C TYR A 472 19.09 -25.39 25.44
N LEU A 473 18.09 -25.01 26.25
CA LEU A 473 17.92 -23.64 26.74
C LEU A 473 18.19 -23.51 28.25
N MET A 474 18.33 -24.62 28.98
CA MET A 474 18.51 -24.61 30.43
C MET A 474 19.92 -24.21 30.88
N THR A 475 20.93 -24.40 30.03
CA THR A 475 22.34 -24.10 30.34
C THR A 475 23.04 -23.48 29.14
N GLN A 476 24.11 -22.73 29.37
CA GLN A 476 24.92 -22.17 28.27
C GLN A 476 25.75 -23.25 27.55
N VAL A 477 26.16 -24.29 28.27
CA VAL A 477 26.93 -25.44 27.82
C VAL A 477 26.33 -26.70 28.47
N GLY A 478 26.26 -27.79 27.71
CA GLY A 478 25.63 -29.05 28.11
C GLY A 478 24.24 -29.19 27.51
N ASN A 479 24.00 -30.24 26.74
CA ASN A 479 22.72 -30.55 26.12
C ASN A 479 22.62 -32.07 25.80
N PRO A 480 21.52 -32.57 25.21
CA PRO A 480 21.39 -33.99 24.86
C PRO A 480 22.48 -34.56 23.94
N GLU A 481 23.24 -33.72 23.23
CA GLU A 481 24.35 -34.12 22.36
C GLU A 481 25.70 -34.21 23.10
N GLY A 482 25.79 -33.74 24.36
CA GLY A 482 26.98 -33.84 25.20
C GLY A 482 27.10 -32.75 26.27
N ALA A 483 27.81 -33.05 27.36
CA ALA A 483 27.99 -32.16 28.50
C ALA A 483 28.83 -30.91 28.20
N ASP A 484 29.64 -30.94 27.14
CA ASP A 484 30.55 -29.88 26.69
C ASP A 484 30.01 -29.10 25.48
N LYS A 485 28.80 -29.43 24.99
CA LYS A 485 28.23 -28.81 23.78
C LYS A 485 27.66 -27.42 24.07
N PRO A 486 28.01 -26.38 23.30
CA PRO A 486 27.52 -25.02 23.52
C PRO A 486 26.11 -24.82 22.95
N ASN A 487 25.26 -24.13 23.70
CA ASN A 487 23.86 -23.86 23.33
C ASN A 487 23.63 -22.48 22.69
N LYS A 488 24.69 -21.71 22.43
CA LYS A 488 24.60 -20.34 21.90
C LYS A 488 23.71 -20.20 20.69
N LYS A 489 23.72 -21.17 19.78
CA LYS A 489 22.90 -21.16 18.56
C LYS A 489 21.40 -21.32 18.83
N GLN A 490 21.00 -21.73 20.04
CA GLN A 490 19.60 -21.93 20.42
C GLN A 490 19.07 -20.76 21.24
N TYR A 491 19.85 -20.25 22.22
CA TYR A 491 19.38 -19.17 23.10
C TYR A 491 19.61 -17.75 22.54
N ASP A 492 20.32 -17.60 21.41
CA ASP A 492 20.48 -16.31 20.73
C ASP A 492 19.10 -15.70 20.43
N PRO A 493 18.78 -14.49 20.92
CA PRO A 493 17.48 -13.86 20.70
C PRO A 493 17.06 -13.79 19.25
N ARG A 494 18.01 -13.64 18.32
CA ARG A 494 17.71 -13.56 16.88
C ARG A 494 17.11 -14.84 16.32
N VAL A 495 17.26 -15.97 17.01
CA VAL A 495 16.70 -17.25 16.60
C VAL A 495 15.26 -17.37 17.05
N TRP A 496 15.00 -17.25 18.35
CA TRP A 496 13.65 -17.49 18.88
C TRP A 496 12.70 -16.30 18.71
N VAL A 497 13.20 -15.05 18.70
CA VAL A 497 12.39 -13.87 18.33
C VAL A 497 11.89 -14.01 16.89
N ARG A 498 12.75 -14.49 15.98
CA ARG A 498 12.39 -14.71 14.58
C ARG A 498 11.29 -15.75 14.40
N GLU A 499 11.19 -16.73 15.29
CA GLU A 499 10.07 -17.68 15.24
C GLU A 499 8.73 -16.99 15.55
N GLY A 500 8.70 -16.07 16.52
CA GLY A 500 7.53 -15.22 16.78
C GLY A 500 7.20 -14.30 15.61
N GLU A 501 8.22 -13.71 14.96
CA GLU A 501 8.02 -12.87 13.77
C GLU A 501 7.34 -13.66 12.63
N LYS A 502 7.77 -14.91 12.38
CA LYS A 502 7.20 -15.76 11.32
C LYS A 502 5.73 -16.08 11.57
N THR A 503 5.38 -16.49 12.79
CA THR A 503 4.00 -16.85 13.14
C THR A 503 3.09 -15.64 13.14
N MET A 504 3.55 -14.50 13.65
CA MET A 504 2.83 -13.23 13.54
C MET A 504 2.64 -12.81 12.08
N SER A 505 3.68 -12.84 11.26
CA SER A 505 3.60 -12.49 9.83
C SER A 505 2.57 -13.35 9.11
N LYS A 506 2.50 -14.65 9.46
CA LYS A 506 1.49 -15.55 8.89
C LYS A 506 0.06 -15.16 9.31
N ARG A 507 -0.14 -14.73 10.55
CA ARG A 507 -1.44 -14.21 11.01
C ARG A 507 -1.82 -12.90 10.33
N CYS A 508 -0.86 -12.00 10.09
CA CYS A 508 -1.06 -10.78 9.32
C CYS A 508 -1.50 -11.08 7.88
N GLN A 509 -0.89 -12.06 7.21
CA GLN A 509 -1.30 -12.50 5.87
C GLN A 509 -2.76 -12.93 5.80
N ILE A 510 -3.26 -13.63 6.83
CA ILE A 510 -4.69 -13.99 6.92
C ILE A 510 -5.57 -12.75 6.99
N ALA A 511 -5.17 -11.72 7.75
CA ALA A 511 -5.92 -10.47 7.83
C ALA A 511 -5.95 -9.73 6.48
N PHE A 512 -4.84 -9.71 5.72
CA PHE A 512 -4.83 -9.14 4.36
C PHE A 512 -5.79 -9.87 3.41
N ASP A 513 -5.87 -11.20 3.50
CA ASP A 513 -6.78 -11.99 2.68
C ASP A 513 -8.25 -11.77 3.09
N ASP A 514 -8.55 -11.80 4.40
CA ASP A 514 -9.91 -11.63 4.92
C ASP A 514 -10.45 -10.21 4.63
N LEU A 515 -9.57 -9.20 4.57
CA LEU A 515 -9.93 -7.82 4.22
C LEU A 515 -9.84 -7.50 2.73
N LYS A 516 -9.61 -8.50 1.87
CA LYS A 516 -9.50 -8.38 0.41
C LYS A 516 -8.37 -7.43 -0.05
N SER A 517 -7.35 -7.18 0.78
CA SER A 517 -6.26 -6.23 0.49
C SER A 517 -4.98 -6.86 -0.07
N SER A 518 -4.89 -8.18 -0.14
CA SER A 518 -3.79 -8.87 -0.85
C SER A 518 -3.75 -8.52 -2.35
N ASN A 519 -2.55 -8.34 -2.89
CA ASN A 519 -2.26 -7.99 -4.29
C ASN A 519 -2.91 -6.67 -4.78
N LYS A 520 -2.82 -5.62 -3.95
CA LYS A 520 -3.34 -4.28 -4.25
C LYS A 520 -2.25 -3.24 -4.53
N LEU A 521 -0.97 -3.58 -4.39
CA LEU A 521 0.15 -2.69 -4.70
C LEU A 521 0.37 -2.46 -6.19
#